data_AF-A0A0P1ARQ9-F1
#
_entry.id   AF-A0A0P1ARQ9-F1
#
_cell.length_a   1.000
_cell.length_b   1.000
_cell.length_c   1.000
_cell.angle_alpha   90.00
_cell.angle_beta   90.00
_cell.angle_gamma   90.00
#
_symmetry.space_group_name_H-M   'P 1'
#
loop_
_entity.id
_entity.type
_entity.pdbx_description
1 polymer ?
#
loop_
_entity_poly.entity_id
_entity_poly.type
_entity_poly.pdbx_seq_one_letter_code
_entity_poly.pdbx_strand_id
1 'polypeptide(L)'
;MSVSTILQILVMQAVLWWISVEPALPVVKEVVTGTIFRKSNYLTVDQYTVNIAASSAILEVDLLSMETTNNVTFLDVNSDCDSAYIDPQVYLFQQLSSGSLSFIASNDDAGDDNPAYFSRGRTDGSVSASDSYLIRQLNKGTYVLAVGRYPLSRAAAISGRSTDSVNAFSPYFCMARKASYGNYKMTVRVQSSSSNGVITKRANSYVGNSCNVSPTVTTECVYALPADIGGDILKTCSYDKTIY
;
A
#
# COMPACT_ATOMS: atom_id res chain seq x y z
N MET A 1 -14.10 -18.09 86.83
CA MET A 1 -15.29 -17.92 85.97
C MET A 1 -14.86 -17.09 84.77
N SER A 2 -14.74 -17.72 83.62
CA SER A 2 -14.28 -17.13 82.36
C SER A 2 -15.51 -16.71 81.54
N VAL A 3 -15.54 -15.48 81.05
CA VAL A 3 -16.56 -15.00 80.10
C VAL A 3 -15.90 -14.96 78.73
N SER A 4 -16.36 -15.81 77.83
CA SER A 4 -15.99 -15.84 76.41
C SER A 4 -17.10 -15.15 75.63
N THR A 5 -16.79 -14.05 74.94
CA THR A 5 -17.72 -13.36 74.03
C THR A 5 -17.25 -13.62 72.60
N ILE A 6 -18.10 -14.30 71.83
CA ILE A 6 -17.90 -14.64 70.42
C ILE A 6 -18.18 -13.40 69.57
N LEU A 7 -17.20 -12.98 68.76
CA LEU A 7 -17.36 -11.95 67.74
C LEU A 7 -17.53 -12.64 66.38
N GLN A 8 -18.73 -12.60 65.80
CA GLN A 8 -18.97 -13.02 64.42
C GLN A 8 -18.60 -11.88 63.46
N ILE A 9 -17.69 -12.14 62.52
CA ILE A 9 -17.34 -11.22 61.43
C ILE A 9 -18.07 -11.71 60.17
N LEU A 10 -18.99 -10.88 59.68
CA LEU A 10 -19.68 -11.04 58.41
C LEU A 10 -18.78 -10.48 57.29
N VAL A 11 -18.21 -11.33 56.46
CA VAL A 11 -17.42 -10.90 55.29
C VAL A 11 -18.36 -10.74 54.10
N MET A 12 -18.62 -9.49 53.72
CA MET A 12 -19.39 -9.12 52.53
C MET A 12 -18.41 -9.08 51.33
N GLN A 13 -18.50 -10.06 50.42
CA GLN A 13 -17.74 -10.02 49.16
C GLN A 13 -18.47 -9.10 48.17
N ALA A 14 -17.91 -7.91 47.94
CA ALA A 14 -18.33 -7.03 46.86
C ALA A 14 -17.59 -7.46 45.57
N VAL A 15 -18.31 -8.08 44.65
CA VAL A 15 -17.83 -8.32 43.27
C VAL A 15 -17.99 -7.01 42.50
N LEU A 16 -16.91 -6.24 42.42
CA LEU A 16 -16.83 -5.07 41.55
C LEU A 16 -16.61 -5.53 40.11
N TRP A 17 -17.63 -5.37 39.28
CA TRP A 17 -17.53 -5.48 37.82
C TRP A 17 -16.80 -4.23 37.30
N TRP A 18 -15.48 -4.31 37.20
CA TRP A 18 -14.71 -3.28 36.50
C TRP A 18 -14.98 -3.48 35.00
N ILE A 19 -15.74 -2.57 34.42
CA ILE A 19 -15.79 -2.42 32.97
C ILE A 19 -14.41 -1.89 32.57
N SER A 20 -13.47 -2.79 32.28
CA SER A 20 -12.17 -2.43 31.74
C SER A 20 -12.39 -1.83 30.35
N VAL A 21 -12.48 -0.51 30.27
CA VAL A 21 -12.35 0.20 29.00
C VAL A 21 -10.88 0.09 28.62
N GLU A 22 -10.57 -0.80 27.68
CA GLU A 22 -9.21 -0.95 27.17
C GLU A 22 -8.80 0.39 26.53
N PRO A 23 -7.64 0.96 26.90
CA PRO A 23 -7.22 2.26 26.37
C PRO A 23 -7.07 2.17 24.84
N ALA A 24 -7.49 3.23 24.15
CA ALA A 24 -7.34 3.30 22.70
C ALA A 24 -5.85 3.18 22.32
N LEU A 25 -5.54 2.22 21.44
CA LEU A 25 -4.17 2.01 20.98
C LEU A 25 -3.70 3.17 20.10
N PRO A 26 -2.40 3.54 20.16
CA PRO A 26 -1.85 4.54 19.27
C PRO A 26 -1.88 4.07 17.82
N VAL A 27 -1.84 5.03 16.89
CA VAL A 27 -1.75 4.76 15.45
C VAL A 27 -0.28 4.72 15.04
N VAL A 28 0.16 3.57 14.54
CA VAL A 28 1.47 3.40 13.89
C VAL A 28 1.34 3.71 12.42
N LYS A 29 2.29 4.46 11.88
CA LYS A 29 2.43 4.72 10.44
C LYS A 29 3.73 4.10 9.94
N GLU A 30 3.62 3.25 8.93
CA GLU A 30 4.76 2.76 8.16
C GLU A 30 4.63 3.18 6.71
N VAL A 31 5.74 3.68 6.13
CA VAL A 31 5.83 4.00 4.72
C VAL A 31 6.78 3.01 4.07
N VAL A 32 6.37 2.48 2.92
CA VAL A 32 7.16 1.53 2.12
C VAL A 32 7.12 1.96 0.67
N THR A 33 8.24 1.85 -0.03
CA THR A 33 8.29 2.01 -1.47
C THR A 33 8.44 0.64 -2.12
N GLY A 34 7.82 0.45 -3.27
CA GLY A 34 7.91 -0.77 -4.06
C GLY A 34 7.97 -0.48 -5.55
N THR A 35 8.25 -1.52 -6.33
CA THR A 35 8.34 -1.44 -7.78
C THR A 35 7.67 -2.66 -8.40
N ILE A 36 6.70 -2.41 -9.28
CA ILE A 36 6.04 -3.46 -10.05
C ILE A 36 6.74 -3.61 -11.40
N PHE A 37 7.28 -4.80 -11.66
CA PHE A 37 8.03 -5.08 -12.87
C PHE A 37 7.15 -5.73 -13.92
N ARG A 38 7.26 -5.23 -15.15
CA ARG A 38 6.85 -5.94 -16.35
C ARG A 38 7.92 -6.93 -16.76
N LYS A 39 7.51 -8.18 -16.96
CA LYS A 39 8.30 -9.24 -17.60
C LYS A 39 7.66 -9.60 -18.94
N SER A 40 8.27 -10.51 -19.68
CA SER A 40 7.84 -10.88 -21.04
C SER A 40 6.37 -11.33 -21.12
N ASN A 41 5.88 -12.06 -20.11
CA ASN A 41 4.53 -12.63 -20.10
C ASN A 41 3.75 -12.41 -18.80
N TYR A 42 4.21 -11.51 -17.91
CA TYR A 42 3.52 -11.19 -16.66
C TYR A 42 4.02 -9.88 -16.03
N LEU A 43 3.29 -9.41 -15.04
CA LEU A 43 3.74 -8.38 -14.10
C LEU A 43 3.90 -9.00 -12.71
N THR A 44 4.89 -8.52 -11.96
CA THR A 44 5.04 -8.89 -10.55
C THR A 44 3.89 -8.33 -9.72
N VAL A 45 3.65 -8.93 -8.57
CA VAL A 45 2.77 -8.40 -7.53
C VAL A 45 3.55 -8.48 -6.22
N ASP A 46 3.67 -7.35 -5.55
CA ASP A 46 4.38 -7.26 -4.29
C ASP A 46 3.48 -7.72 -3.15
N GLN A 47 4.03 -8.52 -2.23
CA GLN A 47 3.30 -9.02 -1.07
C GLN A 47 3.96 -8.58 0.23
N TYR A 48 3.15 -8.04 1.14
CA TYR A 48 3.55 -7.58 2.46
C TYR A 48 2.77 -8.32 3.53
N THR A 49 3.44 -8.76 4.59
CA THR A 49 2.77 -9.38 5.74
C THR A 49 2.56 -8.35 6.84
N VAL A 50 1.30 -8.20 7.27
CA VAL A 50 0.88 -7.30 8.33
C VAL A 50 0.37 -8.11 9.51
N ASN A 51 0.83 -7.79 10.72
CA ASN A 51 0.34 -8.42 11.94
C ASN A 51 -0.52 -7.43 12.74
N ILE A 52 -1.77 -7.81 12.98
CA ILE A 52 -2.71 -7.09 13.85
C ILE A 52 -2.65 -7.74 15.23
N ALA A 53 -2.12 -7.02 16.22
CA ALA A 53 -1.98 -7.51 17.59
C ALA A 53 -3.26 -7.30 18.43
N ALA A 54 -3.97 -6.21 18.18
CA ALA A 54 -5.19 -5.82 18.89
C ALA A 54 -6.35 -6.78 18.56
N SER A 55 -7.27 -6.96 19.51
CA SER A 55 -8.50 -7.72 19.27
C SER A 55 -9.34 -7.13 18.13
N SER A 56 -9.31 -5.80 17.98
CA SER A 56 -9.87 -5.03 16.88
C SER A 56 -8.98 -3.82 16.58
N ALA A 57 -8.59 -3.64 15.32
CA ALA A 57 -7.82 -2.48 14.85
C ALA A 57 -8.33 -2.00 13.50
N ILE A 58 -8.28 -0.69 13.28
CA ILE A 58 -8.43 -0.11 11.94
C ILE A 58 -7.08 -0.20 11.22
N LEU A 59 -7.08 -0.82 10.04
CA LEU A 59 -5.99 -0.80 9.07
C LEU A 59 -6.37 0.15 7.92
N GLU A 60 -5.52 1.13 7.65
CA GLU A 60 -5.58 1.98 6.46
C GLU A 60 -4.36 1.71 5.58
N VAL A 61 -4.58 1.61 4.27
CA VAL A 61 -3.56 1.44 3.24
C VAL A 61 -3.81 2.49 2.17
N ASP A 62 -2.79 3.26 1.86
CA ASP A 62 -2.84 4.38 0.92
C ASP A 62 -1.70 4.22 -0.08
N LEU A 63 -2.01 4.13 -1.37
CA LEU A 63 -1.03 3.98 -2.44
C LEU A 63 -0.90 5.27 -3.21
N LEU A 64 0.34 5.62 -3.55
CA LEU A 64 0.68 6.83 -4.29
C LEU A 64 1.62 6.45 -5.44
N SER A 65 1.12 6.54 -6.68
CA SER A 65 1.88 6.21 -7.88
C SER A 65 1.44 7.04 -9.08
N MET A 66 0.15 7.24 -9.32
CA MET A 66 -0.36 7.82 -10.56
C MET A 66 0.07 9.29 -10.75
N GLU A 67 0.90 9.54 -11.74
CA GLU A 67 1.53 10.85 -11.97
C GLU A 67 0.72 11.78 -12.89
N THR A 68 -0.42 11.33 -13.41
CA THR A 68 -1.21 12.11 -14.38
C THR A 68 -2.71 11.87 -14.23
N THR A 69 -3.50 12.89 -14.60
CA THR A 69 -4.98 12.83 -14.68
C THR A 69 -5.49 12.81 -16.12
N ASN A 70 -4.65 13.19 -17.08
CA ASN A 70 -5.05 13.47 -18.46
C ASN A 70 -4.08 12.88 -19.48
N ASN A 71 -2.99 12.23 -19.04
CA ASN A 71 -1.93 11.69 -19.88
C ASN A 71 -1.22 12.77 -20.75
N VAL A 72 -1.23 14.02 -20.27
CA VAL A 72 -0.60 15.19 -20.91
C VAL A 72 0.28 15.94 -19.93
N THR A 73 -0.14 16.09 -18.68
CA THR A 73 0.64 16.74 -17.61
C THR A 73 1.03 15.71 -16.57
N PHE A 74 2.29 15.72 -16.16
CA PHE A 74 2.87 14.72 -15.28
C PHE A 74 3.54 15.40 -14.07
N LEU A 75 3.41 14.80 -12.90
CA LEU A 75 3.93 15.30 -11.63
C LEU A 75 4.58 14.15 -10.87
N ASP A 76 5.80 14.35 -10.39
CA ASP A 76 6.45 13.45 -9.43
C ASP A 76 5.70 13.49 -8.09
N VAL A 77 4.80 12.53 -7.87
CA VAL A 77 3.98 12.47 -6.67
C VAL A 77 4.66 11.71 -5.54
N ASN A 78 5.55 10.77 -5.86
CA ASN A 78 6.16 9.87 -4.88
C ASN A 78 7.60 10.31 -4.49
N SER A 79 8.11 11.39 -5.07
CA SER A 79 9.44 11.98 -4.83
C SER A 79 10.60 11.04 -5.17
N ASP A 80 10.45 10.22 -6.20
CA ASP A 80 11.51 9.36 -6.70
C ASP A 80 12.21 9.91 -7.96
N CYS A 81 11.78 11.08 -8.47
CA CYS A 81 12.28 11.69 -9.69
C CYS A 81 12.35 10.71 -10.87
N ASP A 82 11.47 9.71 -10.93
CA ASP A 82 11.36 8.70 -11.98
C ASP A 82 9.95 8.78 -12.55
N SER A 83 9.82 8.86 -13.88
CA SER A 83 8.51 9.01 -14.50
C SER A 83 7.77 7.68 -14.72
N ALA A 84 8.33 6.58 -14.20
CA ALA A 84 7.74 5.25 -14.27
C ALA A 84 6.75 5.00 -13.12
N TYR A 85 5.46 4.94 -13.44
CA TYR A 85 4.38 4.75 -12.47
C TYR A 85 3.42 3.62 -12.85
N ILE A 86 2.52 3.28 -11.94
CA ILE A 86 1.42 2.34 -12.16
C ILE A 86 0.09 2.99 -11.82
N ASP A 87 -0.98 2.43 -12.39
CA ASP A 87 -2.34 2.49 -11.85
C ASP A 87 -2.45 1.39 -10.79
N PRO A 88 -2.25 1.71 -9.49
CA PRO A 88 -2.13 0.69 -8.46
C PRO A 88 -3.44 -0.04 -8.19
N GLN A 89 -3.34 -1.26 -7.67
CA GLN A 89 -4.46 -1.99 -7.11
C GLN A 89 -3.98 -2.79 -5.90
N VAL A 90 -4.76 -2.76 -4.81
CA VAL A 90 -4.46 -3.47 -3.57
C VAL A 90 -5.48 -4.56 -3.29
N TYR A 91 -5.00 -5.70 -2.82
CA TYR A 91 -5.81 -6.75 -2.20
C TYR A 91 -5.37 -6.97 -0.75
N LEU A 92 -6.34 -7.19 0.12
CA LEU A 92 -6.14 -7.59 1.50
C LEU A 92 -6.65 -9.01 1.69
N PHE A 93 -5.79 -9.87 2.22
CA PHE A 93 -6.09 -11.23 2.60
C PHE A 93 -5.82 -11.47 4.08
N GLN A 94 -6.61 -12.30 4.73
CA GLN A 94 -6.25 -12.90 6.02
C GLN A 94 -5.49 -14.20 5.75
N GLN A 95 -4.34 -14.38 6.40
CA GLN A 95 -3.62 -15.64 6.38
C GLN A 95 -4.21 -16.58 7.44
N LEU A 96 -4.73 -17.71 7.00
CA LEU A 96 -5.26 -18.75 7.87
C LEU A 96 -4.12 -19.58 8.47
N SER A 97 -4.41 -20.36 9.51
CA SER A 97 -3.43 -21.26 10.14
C SER A 97 -2.87 -22.32 9.19
N SER A 98 -3.59 -22.66 8.12
CA SER A 98 -3.13 -23.52 7.03
C SER A 98 -2.09 -22.86 6.10
N GLY A 99 -1.86 -21.55 6.26
CA GLY A 99 -1.09 -20.73 5.33
C GLY A 99 -1.90 -20.22 4.12
N SER A 100 -3.14 -20.70 3.93
CA SER A 100 -4.04 -20.24 2.86
C SER A 100 -4.45 -18.78 3.06
N LEU A 101 -4.65 -18.06 1.95
CA LEU A 101 -5.09 -16.67 1.96
C LEU A 101 -6.61 -16.60 1.74
N SER A 102 -7.33 -16.04 2.72
CA SER A 102 -8.75 -15.74 2.63
C SER A 102 -8.95 -14.28 2.22
N PHE A 103 -9.76 -14.03 1.20
CA PHE A 103 -10.03 -12.67 0.71
C PHE A 103 -10.81 -11.86 1.74
N ILE A 104 -10.37 -10.63 1.99
CA ILE A 104 -11.07 -9.66 2.85
C ILE A 104 -11.62 -8.51 2.01
N ALA A 105 -10.76 -7.89 1.21
CA ALA A 105 -11.12 -6.72 0.43
C ALA A 105 -10.12 -6.47 -0.70
N SER A 106 -10.50 -5.61 -1.64
CA SER A 106 -9.62 -5.03 -2.65
C SER A 106 -10.09 -3.64 -3.00
N ASN A 107 -9.21 -2.81 -3.52
CA ASN A 107 -9.58 -1.55 -4.14
C ASN A 107 -8.52 -1.15 -5.18
N ASP A 108 -8.94 -0.48 -6.25
CA ASP A 108 -8.09 0.11 -7.29
C ASP A 108 -8.13 1.63 -7.29
N ASP A 109 -9.19 2.27 -6.80
CA ASP A 109 -9.33 3.73 -6.85
C ASP A 109 -9.19 4.41 -5.46
N ALA A 110 -9.16 5.74 -5.47
CA ALA A 110 -9.22 6.59 -4.31
C ALA A 110 -10.61 6.53 -3.68
N GLY A 111 -10.65 6.66 -2.36
CA GLY A 111 -11.81 6.30 -1.57
C GLY A 111 -12.05 4.79 -1.59
N ASP A 112 -12.61 4.28 -0.51
CA ASP A 112 -12.94 2.85 -0.41
C ASP A 112 -14.38 2.60 -0.91
N ASP A 113 -14.73 1.33 -1.15
CA ASP A 113 -16.08 0.90 -1.57
C ASP A 113 -17.20 1.39 -0.63
N ASN A 114 -16.85 1.78 0.60
CA ASN A 114 -17.76 2.42 1.53
C ASN A 114 -17.88 3.94 1.23
N PRO A 115 -19.09 4.45 0.90
CA PRO A 115 -19.31 5.86 0.59
C PRO A 115 -18.84 6.85 1.67
N ALA A 116 -18.75 6.41 2.94
CA ALA A 116 -18.21 7.22 4.02
C ALA A 116 -16.73 7.62 3.83
N TYR A 117 -16.02 6.92 2.94
CA TYR A 117 -14.59 7.11 2.68
C TYR A 117 -14.28 7.58 1.26
N PHE A 118 -15.28 7.94 0.45
CA PHE A 118 -15.13 8.31 -0.96
C PHE A 118 -14.08 9.42 -1.23
N SER A 119 -13.82 10.31 -0.26
CA SER A 119 -12.83 11.40 -0.40
C SER A 119 -11.45 11.08 0.18
N ARG A 120 -11.23 9.89 0.75
CA ARG A 120 -9.95 9.50 1.35
C ARG A 120 -8.94 9.03 0.31
N GLY A 121 -7.65 9.02 0.68
CA GLY A 121 -6.55 8.67 -0.24
C GLY A 121 -6.16 9.78 -1.22
N ARG A 122 -6.53 11.04 -0.95
CA ARG A 122 -6.23 12.18 -1.83
C ARG A 122 -5.42 13.31 -1.18
N THR A 123 -5.13 13.18 0.10
CA THR A 123 -4.45 14.21 0.90
C THR A 123 -2.94 13.99 1.02
N ASP A 124 -2.42 12.98 0.34
CA ASP A 124 -1.03 12.52 0.38
C ASP A 124 -0.18 13.06 -0.78
N GLY A 125 -0.79 13.83 -1.68
CA GLY A 125 -0.16 14.34 -2.91
C GLY A 125 -0.70 13.69 -4.18
N SER A 126 -1.58 12.68 -4.07
CA SER A 126 -2.25 12.04 -5.21
C SER A 126 -2.91 13.06 -6.13
N VAL A 127 -2.60 12.99 -7.42
CA VAL A 127 -3.21 13.85 -8.44
C VAL A 127 -4.38 13.15 -9.12
N SER A 128 -4.39 11.81 -9.13
CA SER A 128 -5.42 10.98 -9.75
C SER A 128 -6.41 10.41 -8.73
N ALA A 129 -7.56 9.96 -9.22
CA ALA A 129 -8.48 9.11 -8.46
C ALA A 129 -8.10 7.62 -8.57
N SER A 130 -7.12 7.26 -9.39
CA SER A 130 -6.69 5.88 -9.61
C SER A 130 -5.66 5.38 -8.58
N ASP A 131 -5.26 6.24 -7.64
CA ASP A 131 -4.38 5.85 -6.55
C ASP A 131 -5.22 5.16 -5.45
N SER A 132 -4.96 3.87 -5.21
CA SER A 132 -5.86 3.05 -4.39
C SER A 132 -5.81 3.39 -2.90
N TYR A 133 -6.97 3.46 -2.26
CA TYR A 133 -7.10 3.63 -0.80
C TYR A 133 -8.00 2.57 -0.17
N LEU A 134 -7.53 1.88 0.87
CA LEU A 134 -8.28 0.82 1.54
C LEU A 134 -8.31 1.04 3.06
N ILE A 135 -9.49 0.93 3.68
CA ILE A 135 -9.65 1.01 5.13
C ILE A 135 -10.52 -0.14 5.67
N ARG A 136 -10.00 -0.95 6.59
CA ARG A 136 -10.77 -2.08 7.16
C ARG A 136 -10.58 -2.16 8.66
N GLN A 137 -11.67 -2.43 9.38
CA GLN A 137 -11.59 -2.91 10.75
C GLN A 137 -11.28 -4.40 10.73
N LEU A 138 -10.18 -4.79 11.38
CA LEU A 138 -9.64 -6.13 11.37
C LEU A 138 -9.52 -6.67 12.78
N ASN A 139 -9.78 -7.96 12.93
CA ASN A 139 -9.50 -8.68 14.16
C ASN A 139 -8.01 -9.04 14.25
N LYS A 140 -7.58 -9.41 15.46
CA LYS A 140 -6.24 -9.98 15.69
C LYS A 140 -5.91 -11.07 14.68
N GLY A 141 -4.74 -11.00 14.05
CA GLY A 141 -4.30 -12.00 13.09
C GLY A 141 -3.19 -11.53 12.16
N THR A 142 -2.83 -12.41 11.23
CA THR A 142 -1.85 -12.14 10.18
C THR A 142 -2.56 -11.93 8.86
N TYR A 143 -2.15 -10.89 8.15
CA TYR A 143 -2.75 -10.46 6.89
C TYR A 143 -1.67 -10.31 5.83
N VAL A 144 -2.08 -10.46 4.57
CA VAL A 144 -1.23 -10.21 3.40
C VAL A 144 -1.86 -9.10 2.58
N LEU A 145 -1.09 -8.03 2.39
CA LEU A 145 -1.37 -7.01 1.39
C LEU A 145 -0.68 -7.41 0.09
N ALA A 146 -1.41 -7.51 -0.99
CA ALA A 146 -0.87 -7.70 -2.33
C ALA A 146 -1.08 -6.42 -3.14
N VAL A 147 0.01 -5.82 -3.62
CA VAL A 147 0.00 -4.59 -4.42
C VAL A 147 0.46 -4.93 -5.83
N GLY A 148 -0.32 -4.54 -6.81
CA GLY A 148 0.03 -4.67 -8.22
C GLY A 148 -0.57 -3.52 -9.03
N ARG A 149 -0.64 -3.73 -10.35
CA ARG A 149 -1.16 -2.76 -11.31
C ARG A 149 -2.54 -3.20 -11.79
N TYR A 150 -3.50 -2.29 -11.94
CA TYR A 150 -4.82 -2.55 -12.50
C TYR A 150 -4.82 -2.92 -14.01
N PRO A 151 -5.55 -3.94 -14.47
CA PRO A 151 -6.31 -4.91 -13.68
C PRO A 151 -5.43 -5.94 -12.99
N LEU A 152 -5.81 -6.29 -11.76
CA LEU A 152 -5.25 -7.39 -10.97
C LEU A 152 -6.38 -8.30 -10.48
N SER A 153 -6.39 -9.55 -10.94
CA SER A 153 -7.32 -10.56 -10.42
C SER A 153 -6.89 -11.06 -9.03
N ARG A 154 -7.86 -11.53 -8.26
CA ARG A 154 -7.61 -12.15 -6.94
C ARG A 154 -6.61 -13.31 -7.02
N ALA A 155 -6.72 -14.16 -8.05
CA ALA A 155 -5.82 -15.30 -8.22
C ALA A 155 -4.37 -14.83 -8.46
N ALA A 156 -4.20 -13.82 -9.31
CA ALA A 156 -2.90 -13.18 -9.56
C ALA A 156 -2.31 -12.54 -8.31
N ALA A 157 -3.15 -11.86 -7.52
CA ALA A 157 -2.77 -11.24 -6.26
C ALA A 157 -2.24 -12.26 -5.25
N ILE A 158 -2.88 -13.43 -5.15
CA ILE A 158 -2.44 -14.55 -4.32
C ILE A 158 -1.12 -15.14 -4.84
N SER A 159 -0.97 -15.30 -6.16
CA SER A 159 0.22 -15.93 -6.75
C SER A 159 1.45 -15.02 -6.84
N GLY A 160 1.35 -13.74 -6.50
CA GLY A 160 2.47 -12.78 -6.63
C GLY A 160 2.78 -12.43 -8.10
N ARG A 161 1.85 -12.72 -9.03
CA ARG A 161 2.09 -12.69 -10.48
C ARG A 161 0.78 -12.45 -11.23
N SER A 162 0.74 -11.42 -12.07
CA SER A 162 -0.41 -11.11 -12.92
C SER A 162 -0.12 -11.34 -14.40
N THR A 163 -0.97 -12.12 -15.05
CA THR A 163 -1.04 -12.23 -16.52
C THR A 163 -2.18 -11.40 -17.09
N ASP A 164 -2.82 -10.58 -16.27
CA ASP A 164 -4.03 -9.84 -16.63
C ASP A 164 -3.64 -8.65 -17.52
N SER A 165 -4.08 -8.73 -18.77
CA SER A 165 -3.96 -7.68 -19.77
C SER A 165 -2.55 -7.09 -19.93
N VAL A 166 -1.50 -7.92 -19.81
CA VAL A 166 -0.06 -7.53 -19.82
C VAL A 166 0.32 -6.56 -20.95
N ASN A 167 -0.31 -6.70 -22.11
CA ASN A 167 0.01 -5.88 -23.29
C ASN A 167 -0.85 -4.62 -23.42
N ALA A 168 -2.02 -4.57 -22.79
CA ALA A 168 -2.94 -3.43 -22.84
C ALA A 168 -2.70 -2.44 -21.69
N PHE A 169 -2.35 -2.98 -20.52
CA PHE A 169 -2.03 -2.22 -19.33
C PHE A 169 -0.64 -2.62 -18.86
N SER A 170 0.22 -1.64 -18.71
CA SER A 170 1.59 -1.83 -18.23
C SER A 170 1.90 -0.69 -17.27
N PRO A 171 2.99 -0.80 -16.51
CA PRO A 171 3.59 0.41 -15.99
C PRO A 171 3.75 1.44 -17.10
N TYR A 172 3.48 2.68 -16.74
CA TYR A 172 3.46 3.84 -17.61
C TYR A 172 4.77 4.59 -17.43
N PHE A 173 5.22 5.24 -18.49
CA PHE A 173 6.34 6.15 -18.44
C PHE A 173 5.94 7.36 -19.28
N CYS A 174 5.55 8.46 -18.62
CA CYS A 174 5.06 9.65 -19.33
C CYS A 174 3.99 9.31 -20.40
N MET A 175 4.12 9.94 -21.56
CA MET A 175 3.30 9.72 -22.75
C MET A 175 3.52 8.34 -23.40
N ALA A 176 4.51 7.56 -22.94
CA ALA A 176 4.79 6.21 -23.42
C ALA A 176 4.11 5.16 -22.55
N ARG A 177 3.26 4.35 -23.18
CA ARG A 177 2.82 3.08 -22.59
C ARG A 177 3.93 2.06 -22.83
N LYS A 178 4.17 1.17 -21.85
CA LYS A 178 5.12 0.01 -21.85
C LYS A 178 6.44 0.18 -21.09
N ALA A 179 6.45 0.87 -19.95
CA ALA A 179 7.61 0.83 -19.06
C ALA A 179 7.87 -0.61 -18.54
N SER A 180 9.14 -0.91 -18.26
CA SER A 180 9.60 -2.19 -17.73
C SER A 180 9.32 -2.32 -16.24
N TYR A 181 9.04 -1.21 -15.56
CA TYR A 181 8.62 -1.16 -14.17
C TYR A 181 7.81 0.11 -13.91
N GLY A 182 7.21 0.20 -12.71
CA GLY A 182 6.67 1.44 -12.18
C GLY A 182 6.73 1.43 -10.65
N ASN A 183 7.10 2.57 -10.08
CA ASN A 183 7.30 2.75 -8.66
C ASN A 183 6.02 3.21 -7.97
N TYR A 184 5.86 2.82 -6.72
CA TYR A 184 4.77 3.29 -5.87
C TYR A 184 5.24 3.45 -4.43
N LYS A 185 4.56 4.33 -3.70
CA LYS A 185 4.69 4.50 -2.26
C LYS A 185 3.42 4.01 -1.58
N MET A 186 3.56 3.18 -0.57
CA MET A 186 2.48 2.68 0.26
C MET A 186 2.62 3.23 1.67
N THR A 187 1.58 3.90 2.17
CA THR A 187 1.44 4.24 3.59
C THR A 187 0.48 3.27 4.24
N VAL A 188 0.94 2.56 5.27
CA VAL A 188 0.11 1.72 6.14
C VAL A 188 -0.06 2.40 7.48
N ARG A 189 -1.31 2.56 7.93
CA ARG A 189 -1.63 3.03 9.28
C ARG A 189 -2.44 1.98 10.02
N VAL A 190 -2.08 1.72 11.27
CA VAL A 190 -2.83 0.77 12.09
C VAL A 190 -2.85 1.18 13.55
N GLN A 191 -3.94 0.89 14.24
CA GLN A 191 -3.97 0.93 15.71
C GLN A 191 -3.17 -0.26 16.28
N SER A 192 -2.09 0.00 16.99
CA SER A 192 -1.20 -1.05 17.50
C SER A 192 -0.59 -0.67 18.84
N SER A 193 -0.34 -1.66 19.69
CA SER A 193 0.43 -1.51 20.93
C SER A 193 1.95 -1.48 20.67
N SER A 194 2.39 -1.92 19.49
CA SER A 194 3.78 -1.73 19.03
C SER A 194 3.92 -0.34 18.42
N SER A 195 5.11 0.27 18.46
CA SER A 195 5.39 1.54 17.80
C SER A 195 5.93 1.39 16.37
N ASN A 196 6.30 0.16 15.97
CA ASN A 196 6.82 -0.20 14.65
C ASN A 196 6.62 -1.70 14.36
N GLY A 197 7.04 -2.16 13.18
CA GLY A 197 7.08 -3.59 12.84
C GLY A 197 5.71 -4.21 12.60
N VAL A 198 4.72 -3.39 12.23
CA VAL A 198 3.40 -3.84 11.80
C VAL A 198 3.54 -4.62 10.50
N ILE A 199 4.38 -4.13 9.58
CA ILE A 199 4.79 -4.85 8.38
C ILE A 199 5.98 -5.73 8.75
N THR A 200 5.73 -7.03 8.88
CA THR A 200 6.73 -8.02 9.31
C THR A 200 7.46 -8.69 8.15
N LYS A 201 6.89 -8.66 6.94
CA LYS A 201 7.54 -9.10 5.72
C LYS A 201 7.32 -8.06 4.63
N ARG A 202 8.41 -7.72 3.92
CA ARG A 202 8.44 -6.73 2.85
C ARG A 202 8.79 -7.41 1.52
N ALA A 203 8.26 -6.87 0.42
CA ALA A 203 8.57 -7.36 -0.92
C ALA A 203 10.02 -7.06 -1.34
N ASN A 204 10.59 -5.95 -0.86
CA ASN A 204 11.95 -5.48 -1.18
C ASN A 204 12.21 -5.35 -2.70
N SER A 205 11.19 -4.87 -3.42
CA SER A 205 11.18 -4.72 -4.88
C SER A 205 11.73 -3.39 -5.38
N TYR A 206 11.83 -2.38 -4.50
CA TYR A 206 12.13 -1.00 -4.90
C TYR A 206 13.49 -0.88 -5.60
N VAL A 207 13.49 -0.30 -6.81
CA VAL A 207 14.70 -0.14 -7.63
C VAL A 207 15.51 1.11 -7.31
N GLY A 208 14.97 2.04 -6.52
CA GLY A 208 15.62 3.30 -6.18
C GLY A 208 14.94 4.50 -6.84
N ASN A 209 15.54 5.68 -6.62
CA ASN A 209 15.11 6.95 -7.21
C ASN A 209 16.10 7.41 -8.27
N SER A 210 15.61 8.26 -9.16
CA SER A 210 16.36 8.89 -10.25
C SER A 210 16.71 10.35 -9.92
N CYS A 211 16.75 10.73 -8.64
CA CYS A 211 16.98 12.14 -8.27
C CYS A 211 18.44 12.60 -8.43
N ASN A 212 19.40 11.67 -8.45
CA ASN A 212 20.85 11.97 -8.49
C ASN A 212 21.58 11.15 -9.56
N VAL A 213 20.96 10.93 -10.72
CA VAL A 213 21.61 10.20 -11.83
C VAL A 213 22.69 11.07 -12.46
N SER A 214 23.85 10.48 -12.76
CA SER A 214 24.91 11.18 -13.47
C SER A 214 24.42 11.61 -14.85
N PRO A 215 24.73 12.84 -15.32
CA PRO A 215 24.45 13.28 -16.69
C PRO A 215 25.03 12.38 -17.79
N THR A 216 25.97 11.50 -17.45
CA THR A 216 26.57 10.53 -18.39
C THR A 216 25.75 9.23 -18.55
N VAL A 217 24.75 9.00 -17.70
CA VAL A 217 23.89 7.79 -17.72
C VAL A 217 22.60 8.04 -18.50
N THR A 218 22.26 9.30 -18.77
CA THR A 218 20.99 9.72 -19.35
C THR A 218 20.85 9.44 -20.85
N THR A 219 21.96 9.10 -21.52
CA THR A 219 22.06 9.05 -22.98
C THR A 219 21.33 7.90 -23.67
N GLU A 220 20.70 7.00 -22.92
CA GLU A 220 19.84 5.96 -23.48
C GLU A 220 18.47 5.99 -22.81
N CYS A 221 17.54 6.74 -23.38
CA CYS A 221 16.13 6.32 -23.33
C CYS A 221 16.07 4.90 -23.93
N VAL A 222 16.02 3.88 -23.06
CA VAL A 222 15.94 2.45 -23.44
C VAL A 222 14.69 2.15 -24.27
N TYR A 223 13.76 3.10 -24.38
CA TYR A 223 12.57 3.04 -25.22
C TYR A 223 12.74 3.91 -26.46
N ALA A 224 12.58 3.30 -27.63
CA ALA A 224 12.38 4.04 -28.87
C ALA A 224 11.11 4.89 -28.74
N LEU A 225 11.29 6.19 -28.50
CA LEU A 225 10.21 7.16 -28.51
C LEU A 225 9.71 7.31 -29.96
N PRO A 226 8.39 7.40 -30.19
CA PRO A 226 7.86 7.82 -31.48
C PRO A 226 8.51 9.14 -31.92
N ALA A 227 8.72 9.32 -33.24
CA ALA A 227 9.64 10.30 -33.80
C ALA A 227 9.41 11.78 -33.42
N ASP A 228 8.25 12.15 -32.86
CA ASP A 228 7.92 13.50 -32.38
C ASP A 228 7.92 13.66 -30.84
N ILE A 229 8.14 12.58 -30.08
CA ILE A 229 7.87 12.58 -28.62
C ILE A 229 9.09 12.96 -27.76
N GLY A 230 10.31 12.95 -28.32
CA GLY A 230 11.54 13.24 -27.56
C GLY A 230 11.57 14.63 -26.92
N GLY A 231 11.21 15.67 -27.68
CA GLY A 231 11.15 17.04 -27.16
C GLY A 231 10.01 17.26 -26.17
N ASP A 232 8.87 16.61 -26.40
CA ASP A 232 7.69 16.71 -25.55
C ASP A 232 7.88 15.99 -24.21
N ILE A 233 8.51 14.81 -24.18
CA ILE A 233 8.79 14.12 -22.90
C ILE A 233 9.79 14.91 -22.07
N LEU A 234 10.87 15.47 -22.64
CA LEU A 234 11.84 16.28 -21.89
C LEU A 234 11.18 17.50 -21.22
N LYS A 235 10.18 18.10 -21.88
CA LYS A 235 9.40 19.20 -21.32
C LYS A 235 8.41 18.73 -20.26
N THR A 236 7.76 17.61 -20.51
CA THR A 236 6.61 17.14 -19.73
C THR A 236 7.00 16.35 -18.50
N CYS A 237 8.13 15.64 -18.55
CA CYS A 237 8.70 14.80 -17.50
C CYS A 237 10.09 15.25 -17.08
N SER A 238 10.32 16.57 -17.05
CA SER A 238 11.60 17.19 -16.70
C SER A 238 12.13 16.86 -15.29
N TYR A 239 11.28 16.28 -14.43
CA TYR A 239 11.68 15.75 -13.13
C TYR A 239 12.51 14.47 -13.27
N ASP A 240 12.24 13.66 -14.29
CA ASP A 240 12.97 12.43 -14.54
C ASP A 240 14.34 12.72 -15.13
N LYS A 241 15.38 12.45 -14.33
CA LYS A 241 16.75 12.74 -14.70
C LYS A 241 17.38 11.67 -15.57
N THR A 242 16.68 10.58 -15.90
CA THR A 242 17.18 9.55 -16.81
C THR A 242 16.88 9.82 -18.29
N ILE A 243 16.07 10.83 -18.61
CA ILE A 243 15.51 11.05 -19.96
C ILE A 243 16.42 11.86 -20.91
N TYR A 244 17.55 12.41 -20.44
CA TYR A 244 18.39 13.36 -21.19
C TYR A 244 19.32 12.77 -22.27
#